data_AF-A0A7X2PQ45-F1
#
_entry.id   AF-A0A7X2PQ45-F1
#
_cell.length_a   1.000
_cell.length_b   1.000
_cell.length_c   1.000
_cell.angle_alpha   90.00
_cell.angle_beta   90.00
_cell.angle_gamma   90.00
#
_symmetry.space_group_name_H-M   'P 1'
#
loop_
_entity.id
_entity.type
_entity.pdbx_description
1 polymer ?
#
loop_
_entity_poly.entity_id
_entity_poly.type
_entity_poly.pdbx_seq_one_letter_code
_entity_poly.pdbx_strand_id
1 'polypeptide(L)'
;MKTNHSRRNFLRGTGVALALPWMESLSAAASNKPPVRFALVYFSNGVEPIHWWAKGQGAQMDLGPALQPMMPFREDMNFLRGLYNQQAF
;
A
#
# COMPACT_ATOMS: atom_id res chain seq x y z
N MET A 1 5.21 -27.86 45.57
CA MET A 1 5.50 -26.41 45.69
C MET A 1 4.18 -25.70 45.98
N LYS A 2 3.96 -25.15 47.19
CA LYS A 2 2.70 -24.46 47.53
C LYS A 2 2.81 -22.99 47.10
N THR A 3 2.13 -22.60 46.04
CA THR A 3 2.10 -21.22 45.55
C THR A 3 1.23 -20.37 46.47
N ASN A 4 1.86 -19.51 47.27
CA ASN A 4 1.18 -18.64 48.23
C ASN A 4 0.61 -17.40 47.51
N HIS A 5 -0.44 -17.60 46.69
CA HIS A 5 -1.12 -16.50 46.02
C HIS A 5 -2.07 -15.82 47.01
N SER A 6 -1.62 -14.71 47.62
CA SER A 6 -2.43 -13.91 48.52
C SER A 6 -3.61 -13.27 47.78
N ARG A 7 -4.84 -13.46 48.29
CA ARG A 7 -6.07 -12.80 47.79
C ARG A 7 -5.89 -11.28 47.66
N ARG A 8 -5.07 -10.68 48.53
CA ARG A 8 -4.72 -9.25 48.51
C ARG A 8 -3.91 -8.87 47.26
N ASN A 9 -2.97 -9.72 46.84
CA ASN A 9 -2.20 -9.48 45.61
C ASN A 9 -3.07 -9.65 44.37
N PHE A 10 -3.99 -10.62 44.39
CA PHE A 10 -4.95 -10.79 43.31
C PHE A 10 -5.81 -9.53 43.12
N LEU A 11 -6.46 -9.04 44.18
CA LEU A 11 -7.33 -7.86 44.12
C LEU A 11 -6.58 -6.57 43.73
N ARG A 12 -5.31 -6.42 44.16
CA ARG A 12 -4.48 -5.29 43.73
C ARG A 12 -4.12 -5.36 42.23
N GLY A 13 -3.94 -6.56 41.68
CA GLY A 13 -3.70 -6.74 40.24
C GLY A 13 -4.96 -6.50 39.39
N THR A 14 -6.14 -6.91 39.87
CA THR A 14 -7.39 -6.77 39.11
C THR A 14 -7.79 -5.31 38.89
N GLY A 15 -7.52 -4.43 39.87
CA GLY A 15 -7.78 -2.99 39.73
C GLY A 15 -6.95 -2.34 38.61
N VAL A 16 -5.71 -2.80 38.41
CA VAL A 16 -4.84 -2.32 37.33
C VAL A 16 -5.34 -2.82 35.96
N ALA A 17 -5.81 -4.06 35.87
CA ALA A 17 -6.36 -4.61 34.64
C ALA A 17 -7.65 -3.89 34.18
N LEU A 18 -8.44 -3.34 35.10
CA LEU A 18 -9.63 -2.54 34.77
C LEU A 18 -9.30 -1.08 34.39
N ALA A 19 -8.17 -0.56 34.87
CA ALA A 19 -7.72 0.81 34.57
C ALA A 19 -6.92 0.90 33.26
N LEU A 20 -6.30 -0.20 32.84
CA LEU A 20 -5.59 -0.26 31.57
C LEU A 20 -6.59 -0.33 30.40
N PRO A 21 -6.41 0.48 29.35
CA PRO A 21 -7.08 0.25 28.07
C PRO A 21 -6.80 -1.18 27.62
N TRP A 22 -7.69 -1.77 26.82
CA TRP A 22 -7.64 -3.16 26.38
C TRP A 22 -6.36 -3.58 25.61
N MET A 23 -5.41 -2.65 25.40
CA MET A 23 -4.13 -2.91 24.76
C MET A 23 -4.29 -3.66 23.43
N GLU A 24 -5.29 -3.30 22.62
CA GLU A 24 -5.51 -3.91 21.30
C GLU A 24 -4.27 -3.81 20.39
N SER A 25 -3.38 -2.85 20.66
CA SER A 25 -2.08 -2.76 19.98
C SER A 25 -1.15 -3.95 20.24
N LEU A 26 -1.32 -4.66 21.36
CA LEU A 26 -0.61 -5.92 21.64
C LEU A 26 -1.30 -7.14 21.00
N SER A 27 -2.60 -7.05 20.71
CA SER A 27 -3.36 -8.09 20.01
C SER A 27 -3.22 -7.99 18.49
N ALA A 28 -2.72 -6.86 17.98
CA ALA A 28 -2.40 -6.66 16.58
C ALA A 28 -1.37 -7.71 16.13
N ALA A 29 -1.89 -8.83 15.63
CA ALA A 29 -1.09 -9.83 14.96
C ALA A 29 -0.27 -9.12 13.90
N ALA A 30 1.06 -9.26 13.98
CA ALA A 30 1.92 -8.80 12.92
C ALA A 30 1.37 -9.39 11.61
N SER A 31 0.79 -8.53 10.77
CA SER A 31 0.29 -8.96 9.48
C SER A 31 1.50 -9.51 8.73
N ASN A 32 1.48 -10.80 8.42
CA ASN A 32 2.56 -11.43 7.65
C ASN A 32 2.57 -10.96 6.17
N LYS A 33 1.73 -9.97 5.83
CA LYS A 33 1.66 -9.36 4.51
C LYS A 33 2.68 -8.22 4.41
N PRO A 34 3.41 -8.13 3.30
CA PRO A 34 4.30 -7.00 3.07
C PRO A 34 3.52 -5.68 3.13
N PRO A 35 4.14 -4.58 3.59
CA PRO A 35 3.47 -3.28 3.67
C PRO A 35 3.08 -2.81 2.26
N VAL A 36 1.83 -2.38 2.10
CA VAL A 36 1.36 -1.75 0.86
C VAL A 36 2.03 -0.39 0.73
N ARG A 37 2.70 -0.14 -0.39
CA ARG A 37 3.40 1.12 -0.68
C ARG A 37 2.71 1.81 -1.86
N PHE A 38 2.52 3.11 -1.73
CA PHE A 38 1.98 3.97 -2.78
C PHE A 38 3.10 4.88 -3.31
N ALA A 39 3.16 5.06 -4.63
CA ALA A 39 4.09 5.97 -5.29
C ALA A 39 3.34 6.81 -6.33
N LEU A 40 3.71 8.09 -6.41
CA LEU A 40 3.28 9.01 -7.45
C LEU A 40 4.53 9.57 -8.13
N VAL A 41 4.62 9.38 -9.44
CA VAL A 41 5.78 9.79 -10.24
C VAL A 41 5.33 10.83 -11.25
N TYR A 42 6.04 11.95 -11.31
CA TYR A 42 5.76 13.07 -12.19
C TYR A 42 6.96 13.36 -13.09
N PHE A 43 6.71 13.59 -14.38
CA PHE A 43 7.73 13.91 -15.38
C PHE A 43 7.67 15.41 -15.70
N SER A 44 8.52 16.22 -15.07
CA SER A 44 8.47 17.69 -15.21
C SER A 44 8.66 18.19 -16.64
N ASN A 45 9.50 17.50 -17.41
CA ASN A 45 9.83 17.86 -18.79
C ASN A 45 8.98 17.09 -19.80
N GLY A 46 7.98 16.34 -19.33
CA GLY A 46 7.22 15.40 -20.13
C GLY A 46 8.02 14.17 -20.54
N VAL A 47 7.53 13.51 -21.58
CA VAL A 47 8.05 12.27 -22.14
C VAL A 47 8.08 12.39 -23.65
N GLU A 48 8.99 11.71 -24.32
CA GLU A 48 9.08 11.73 -25.78
C GLU A 48 7.91 10.95 -26.41
N PRO A 49 6.98 11.61 -27.15
CA PRO A 49 5.74 10.96 -27.59
C PRO A 49 5.94 9.80 -28.58
N ILE A 50 7.04 9.80 -29.35
CA ILE A 50 7.39 8.72 -30.29
C ILE A 50 7.61 7.39 -29.54
N HIS A 51 8.15 7.44 -28.32
CA HIS A 51 8.46 6.27 -27.52
C HIS A 51 7.44 5.99 -26.41
N TRP A 52 6.61 6.97 -26.06
CA TRP A 52 5.63 6.91 -24.97
C TRP A 52 4.19 6.79 -25.47
N TRP A 53 3.74 5.56 -25.72
CA TRP A 53 2.37 5.29 -26.17
C TRP A 53 1.94 3.86 -25.78
N ALA A 54 0.62 3.63 -25.73
CA ALA A 54 0.03 2.31 -25.54
C ALA A 54 -1.17 2.09 -26.48
N LYS A 55 -1.20 1.04 -27.30
CA LYS A 55 -2.30 0.74 -28.23
C LYS A 55 -3.05 -0.51 -27.77
N GLY A 56 -4.36 -0.58 -28.02
CA GLY A 56 -5.17 -1.71 -27.54
C GLY A 56 -5.41 -1.64 -26.03
N GLN A 57 -5.81 -2.77 -25.44
CA GLN A 57 -6.22 -2.87 -24.04
C GLN A 57 -6.03 -4.29 -23.49
N GLY A 58 -5.81 -4.40 -22.17
CA GLY A 58 -5.59 -5.67 -21.47
C GLY A 58 -4.49 -6.54 -22.11
N ALA A 59 -4.79 -7.82 -22.30
CA ALA A 59 -3.89 -8.81 -22.90
C ALA A 59 -3.51 -8.53 -24.37
N GLN A 60 -4.16 -7.57 -25.04
CA GLN A 60 -3.82 -7.16 -26.41
C GLN A 60 -3.17 -5.77 -26.43
N MET A 61 -2.83 -5.22 -25.26
CA MET A 61 -2.14 -3.94 -25.17
C MET A 61 -0.71 -4.08 -25.66
N ASP A 62 -0.33 -3.18 -26.57
CA ASP A 62 1.02 -2.99 -27.08
C ASP A 62 1.58 -1.67 -26.55
N LEU A 63 2.87 -1.65 -26.22
CA LEU A 63 3.53 -0.57 -25.51
C LEU A 63 4.73 -0.05 -26.29
N GLY A 64 4.88 1.27 -26.34
CA GLY A 64 6.05 1.92 -26.93
C GLY A 64 7.36 1.57 -26.19
N PRO A 65 8.52 1.79 -26.83
CA PRO A 65 9.83 1.42 -26.28
C PRO A 65 10.09 1.88 -24.84
N ALA A 66 9.63 3.09 -24.47
CA ALA A 66 9.82 3.63 -23.12
C ALA A 66 9.02 2.88 -22.04
N LEU A 67 8.00 2.12 -22.43
CA LEU A 67 7.09 1.38 -21.53
C LEU A 67 7.30 -0.14 -21.62
N GLN A 68 8.29 -0.62 -22.38
CA GLN A 68 8.57 -2.06 -22.51
C GLN A 68 8.78 -2.78 -21.17
N PRO A 69 9.46 -2.21 -20.15
CA PRO A 69 9.59 -2.85 -18.83
C PRO A 69 8.24 -3.11 -18.15
N MET A 70 7.18 -2.42 -18.57
CA MET A 70 5.84 -2.54 -18.02
C MET A 70 5.00 -3.62 -18.71
N MET A 71 5.48 -4.23 -19.80
CA MET A 71 4.76 -5.27 -20.54
C MET A 71 4.21 -6.42 -19.66
N PRO A 72 4.93 -6.93 -18.63
CA PRO A 72 4.41 -7.97 -17.74
C PRO A 72 3.19 -7.56 -16.93
N PHE A 73 2.94 -6.25 -16.77
CA PHE A 73 1.88 -5.68 -15.94
C PHE A 73 0.77 -5.03 -16.75
N ARG A 74 0.74 -5.22 -18.09
CA ARG A 74 -0.18 -4.53 -19.01
C ARG A 74 -1.67 -4.74 -18.73
N GLU A 75 -2.02 -5.85 -18.09
CA GLU A 75 -3.40 -6.15 -17.66
C GLU A 75 -3.76 -5.46 -16.34
N ASP A 76 -2.77 -5.07 -15.54
CA ASP A 76 -2.91 -4.41 -14.24
C ASP A 76 -2.66 -2.90 -14.33
N MET A 77 -2.61 -2.32 -15.53
CA MET A 77 -2.38 -0.89 -15.74
C MET A 77 -3.43 -0.24 -16.64
N ASN A 78 -3.65 1.05 -16.41
CA ASN A 78 -4.43 1.90 -17.31
C ASN A 78 -3.54 2.98 -17.91
N PHE A 79 -3.48 3.03 -19.24
CA PHE A 79 -2.78 4.10 -19.94
C PHE A 79 -3.78 5.18 -20.39
N LEU A 80 -3.80 6.29 -19.65
CA LEU A 80 -4.71 7.40 -19.89
C LEU A 80 -4.12 8.41 -20.87
N ARG A 81 -4.92 8.82 -21.86
CA ARG A 81 -4.53 9.82 -22.87
C ARG A 81 -5.43 11.06 -22.75
N GLY A 82 -4.97 12.18 -23.29
CA GLY A 82 -5.74 13.44 -23.28
C GLY A 82 -5.72 14.18 -21.94
N LEU A 83 -4.87 13.76 -20.99
CA LEU A 83 -4.62 14.49 -19.75
C LEU A 83 -3.59 15.60 -20.00
N TYR A 84 -4.03 16.68 -20.63
CA TYR A 84 -3.23 17.89 -20.80
C TYR A 84 -4.11 19.13 -20.66
N ASN A 85 -3.50 20.26 -20.27
CA ASN A 85 -4.19 21.54 -20.29
C ASN A 85 -4.12 22.13 -21.70
N GLN A 86 -5.27 22.20 -22.39
CA GLN A 86 -5.37 22.78 -23.73
C GLN A 86 -4.93 24.25 -23.79
N GLN A 87 -5.09 25.02 -22.71
CA GLN A 87 -4.71 26.44 -22.67
C GLN A 87 -3.21 26.66 -22.43
N ALA A 88 -2.47 25.61 -22.04
CA ALA A 88 -1.02 25.70 -21.79
C ALA A 88 -0.16 25.41 -23.04
N PHE A 89 -0.81 25.09 -24.17
CA PHE A 89 -0.18 24.84 -25.47
C PHE A 89 -0.51 25.95 -26.46
#